data_AF-A0A964LER4-F1
#
_entry.id   AF-A0A964LER4-F1
#
_cell.length_a   1.000
_cell.length_b   1.000
_cell.length_c   1.000
_cell.angle_alpha   90.00
_cell.angle_beta   90.00
_cell.angle_gamma   90.00
#
_symmetry.space_group_name_H-M   'P 1'
#
loop_
_entity.id
_entity.type
_entity.pdbx_description
1 polymer ?
#
loop_
_entity_poly.entity_id
_entity_poly.type
_entity_poly.pdbx_seq_one_letter_code
_entity_poly.pdbx_strand_id
1 'polypeptide(L)'
;MRALLIRGILPLLFCVLPVLAAALVLMCIPRKAVIFFVEHYGLMELLIIGGGVALFALQMILCWRSLRWRGTGFDEGCDRWLSNLAQAAEWFPMLGLIGTVAGILEAFAVHGAAGSIQPYVIAPAITATGAGLFMALINILPTWIVLLGRDMIMLLAGAEPQPPGEAT
;
A
#
# COMPACT_ATOMS: atom_id res chain seq x y z
N MET A 1 -21.26 26.47 4.27
CA MET A 1 -21.09 25.05 4.66
C MET A 1 -20.59 24.17 3.51
N ARG A 2 -21.23 24.18 2.32
CA ARG A 2 -20.83 23.34 1.17
C ARG A 2 -19.35 23.46 0.76
N ALA A 3 -18.81 24.69 0.73
CA ALA A 3 -17.40 24.91 0.39
C ALA A 3 -16.40 24.33 1.42
N LEU A 4 -16.76 24.28 2.71
CA LEU A 4 -15.91 23.74 3.78
C LEU A 4 -15.91 22.20 3.75
N LEU A 5 -17.08 21.62 3.46
CA LEU A 5 -17.24 20.19 3.17
C LEU A 5 -16.37 19.74 1.98
N ILE A 6 -16.48 20.45 0.85
CA ILE A 6 -15.79 20.11 -0.40
C ILE A 6 -14.28 20.34 -0.30
N ARG A 7 -13.83 21.47 0.25
CA ARG A 7 -12.41 21.84 0.24
C ARG A 7 -11.61 21.29 1.41
N GLY A 8 -12.28 20.85 2.49
CA GLY A 8 -11.62 20.41 3.72
C GLY A 8 -11.98 18.99 4.13
N ILE A 9 -13.28 18.73 4.36
CA ILE A 9 -13.73 17.47 4.98
C ILE A 9 -13.60 16.29 4.02
N LEU A 10 -14.04 16.44 2.77
CA LEU A 10 -14.00 15.36 1.78
C LEU A 10 -12.57 14.87 1.50
N PRO A 11 -11.58 15.75 1.21
CA PRO A 11 -10.18 15.34 1.08
C PRO A 11 -9.67 14.55 2.27
N LEU A 12 -10.06 14.96 3.49
CA LEU A 12 -9.57 14.32 4.72
C LEU A 12 -10.18 12.93 4.88
N LEU A 13 -11.47 12.81 4.61
CA LEU A 13 -12.18 11.54 4.62
C LEU A 13 -11.56 10.56 3.61
N PHE A 14 -11.28 11.02 2.39
CA PHE A 14 -10.62 10.20 1.37
C PHE A 14 -9.22 9.76 1.81
N CYS A 15 -8.39 10.63 2.39
CA CYS A 15 -7.09 10.25 2.92
C CYS A 15 -7.14 9.26 4.10
N VAL A 16 -8.25 9.20 4.85
CA VAL A 16 -8.37 8.21 5.93
C VAL A 16 -8.67 6.81 5.39
N LEU A 17 -9.28 6.69 4.20
CA LEU A 17 -9.68 5.40 3.63
C LEU A 17 -8.54 4.40 3.43
N PRO A 18 -7.37 4.76 2.85
CA PRO A 18 -6.24 3.82 2.73
C PRO A 18 -5.77 3.25 4.08
N VAL A 19 -5.74 4.09 5.12
CA VAL A 19 -5.32 3.69 6.47
C VAL A 19 -6.34 2.71 7.07
N LEU A 20 -7.63 3.02 6.93
CA LEU A 20 -8.69 2.12 7.40
C LEU A 20 -8.69 0.80 6.63
N ALA A 21 -8.48 0.83 5.32
CA ALA A 21 -8.39 -0.38 4.50
C ALA A 21 -7.21 -1.26 4.94
N ALA A 22 -6.03 -0.67 5.16
CA ALA A 22 -4.86 -1.41 5.66
C ALA A 22 -5.15 -2.04 7.04
N ALA A 23 -5.77 -1.28 7.95
CA ALA A 23 -6.15 -1.78 9.28
C ALA A 23 -7.18 -2.91 9.19
N LEU A 24 -8.19 -2.80 8.32
CA LEU A 24 -9.20 -3.83 8.08
C LEU A 24 -8.57 -5.12 7.56
N VAL A 25 -7.68 -5.03 6.57
CA VAL A 25 -6.96 -6.19 6.04
C VAL A 25 -6.16 -6.86 7.16
N LEU A 26 -5.44 -6.09 7.98
CA LEU A 26 -4.67 -6.62 9.10
C LEU A 26 -5.56 -7.30 10.16
N MET A 27 -6.73 -6.73 10.46
CA MET A 27 -7.70 -7.31 11.40
C MET A 27 -8.33 -8.62 10.89
N CYS A 28 -8.37 -8.83 9.57
CA CYS A 28 -8.81 -10.09 8.98
C CYS A 28 -7.77 -11.22 9.08
N ILE A 29 -6.50 -10.91 9.41
CA ILE A 29 -5.45 -11.92 9.53
C ILE A 29 -5.59 -12.64 10.88
N PRO A 30 -5.59 -13.99 10.92
CA PRO A 30 -5.66 -14.74 12.16
C PRO A 30 -4.56 -14.31 13.14
N ARG A 31 -4.93 -13.98 14.38
CA ARG A 31 -3.98 -13.46 15.39
C ARG A 31 -2.75 -14.34 15.60
N LYS A 32 -2.91 -15.67 15.50
CA LYS A 32 -1.80 -16.63 15.59
C LYS A 32 -0.78 -16.44 14.45
N ALA A 33 -1.23 -16.13 13.24
CA ALA A 33 -0.34 -15.88 12.11
C ALA A 33 0.43 -14.56 12.27
N VAL A 34 -0.23 -13.52 12.83
CA VAL A 34 0.45 -12.25 13.15
C VAL A 34 1.52 -12.44 14.22
N ILE A 35 1.21 -13.19 15.30
CA ILE A 35 2.19 -13.50 16.34
C ILE A 35 3.37 -14.27 15.75
N PHE A 36 3.09 -15.33 14.98
CA PHE A 36 4.11 -16.11 14.29
C PHE A 36 5.01 -15.24 13.38
N PHE A 37 4.39 -14.32 12.62
CA PHE A 37 5.10 -13.37 11.76
C PHE A 37 6.07 -12.49 12.57
N VAL A 38 5.62 -11.95 13.71
CA VAL A 38 6.46 -11.10 14.57
C VAL A 38 7.59 -11.91 15.21
N GLU A 39 7.34 -13.15 15.59
CA GLU A 39 8.36 -14.04 16.17
C GLU A 39 9.47 -14.41 15.17
N HIS A 40 9.16 -14.44 13.87
CA HIS A 40 10.09 -14.79 12.80
C HIS A 40 10.49 -13.59 11.95
N TYR A 41 10.39 -12.38 12.50
CA TYR A 41 10.63 -11.15 11.77
C TYR A 41 12.11 -10.98 11.42
N GLY A 42 12.46 -11.16 10.15
CA GLY A 42 13.82 -11.06 9.64
C GLY A 42 14.16 -9.70 9.03
N LEU A 43 15.38 -9.60 8.50
CA LEU A 43 15.85 -8.42 7.77
C LEU A 43 15.07 -8.17 6.48
N MET A 44 14.60 -9.24 5.82
CA MET A 44 13.82 -9.13 4.59
C MET A 44 12.44 -8.56 4.88
N GLU A 45 11.76 -9.04 5.91
CA GLU A 45 10.50 -8.50 6.40
C GLU A 45 10.66 -7.04 6.83
N LEU A 46 11.76 -6.70 7.52
CA LEU A 46 12.06 -5.32 7.88
C LEU A 46 12.20 -4.41 6.66
N LEU A 47 12.90 -4.85 5.62
CA LEU A 47 13.04 -4.11 4.37
C LEU A 47 11.68 -3.90 3.69
N ILE A 48 10.86 -4.95 3.59
CA ILE A 48 9.57 -4.92 2.92
C ILE A 48 8.57 -4.04 3.70
N ILE A 49 8.37 -4.34 4.98
CA ILE A 49 7.40 -3.63 5.84
C ILE A 49 7.87 -2.20 6.10
N GLY A 50 9.13 -2.01 6.48
CA GLY A 50 9.70 -0.69 6.75
C GLY A 50 9.70 0.19 5.51
N GLY A 51 10.15 -0.35 4.37
CA GLY A 51 10.11 0.34 3.08
C GLY A 51 8.68 0.65 2.65
N GLY A 52 7.77 -0.32 2.77
CA GLY A 52 6.36 -0.15 2.42
C GLY A 52 5.62 0.86 3.29
N VAL A 53 5.90 0.92 4.60
CA VAL A 53 5.34 1.94 5.51
C VAL A 53 5.89 3.33 5.19
N ALA A 54 7.19 3.44 4.91
CA ALA A 54 7.80 4.73 4.53
C ALA A 54 7.25 5.25 3.20
N LEU A 55 7.10 4.36 2.21
CA LEU A 55 6.51 4.67 0.91
C LEU A 55 5.04 5.09 1.08
N PHE A 56 4.27 4.33 1.87
CA PHE A 56 2.87 4.63 2.15
C PHE A 56 2.70 5.98 2.83
N ALA A 57 3.52 6.29 3.83
CA ALA A 57 3.49 7.59 4.51
C ALA A 57 3.74 8.75 3.52
N LEU A 58 4.71 8.61 2.63
CA LEU A 58 5.00 9.60 1.59
C LEU A 58 3.82 9.73 0.61
N GLN A 59 3.25 8.62 0.16
CA GLN A 59 2.06 8.61 -0.69
C GLN A 59 0.87 9.27 -0.01
N MET A 60 0.67 9.07 1.29
CA MET A 60 -0.41 9.72 2.04
C MET A 60 -0.23 11.24 2.09
N ILE A 61 1.01 11.73 2.26
CA ILE A 61 1.31 13.16 2.20
C ILE A 61 1.01 13.73 0.82
N LEU A 62 1.42 13.03 -0.25
CA LEU A 62 1.17 13.45 -1.62
C LEU A 62 -0.32 13.37 -1.99
N CYS A 63 -1.01 12.31 -1.59
CA CYS A 63 -2.46 12.12 -1.77
C CYS A 63 -3.24 13.27 -1.13
N TRP A 64 -2.90 13.62 0.11
CA TRP A 64 -3.48 14.78 0.79
C TRP A 64 -3.26 16.07 0.00
N ARG A 65 -2.03 16.31 -0.49
CA ARG A 65 -1.73 17.49 -1.31
C ARG A 65 -2.52 17.49 -2.61
N SER A 66 -2.60 16.35 -3.30
CA SER A 66 -3.31 16.16 -4.57
C SER A 66 -4.82 16.40 -4.46
N LEU A 67 -5.42 16.12 -3.31
CA LEU A 67 -6.85 16.33 -3.05
C LEU A 67 -7.18 17.75 -2.57
N ARG A 68 -6.18 18.59 -2.28
CA ARG A 68 -6.44 19.97 -1.87
C ARG A 68 -6.77 20.85 -3.08
N TRP A 69 -7.80 21.67 -2.89
CA TRP A 69 -8.18 22.69 -3.85
C TRP A 69 -7.16 23.85 -3.83
N ARG A 70 -6.62 24.21 -5.00
CA ARG A 70 -5.66 25.30 -5.17
C ARG A 70 -6.03 26.16 -6.37
N GLY A 71 -6.47 27.39 -6.10
CA GLY A 71 -6.93 28.31 -7.15
C GLY A 71 -8.22 27.81 -7.80
N THR A 72 -8.16 27.51 -9.08
CA THR A 72 -9.31 27.12 -9.91
C THR A 72 -9.59 25.61 -9.94
N GLY A 73 -8.69 24.76 -9.42
CA GLY A 73 -8.83 23.30 -9.46
C GLY A 73 -8.05 22.56 -8.36
N PHE A 74 -7.77 21.27 -8.58
CA PHE A 74 -6.93 20.45 -7.70
C PHE A 74 -5.44 20.65 -7.96
N ASP A 75 -4.58 20.34 -6.98
CA ASP A 75 -3.13 20.36 -7.16
C ASP A 75 -2.65 19.06 -7.85
N GLU A 76 -2.51 19.08 -9.17
CA GLU A 76 -2.10 17.91 -9.96
C GLU A 76 -0.58 17.67 -9.99
N GLY A 77 0.22 18.61 -9.46
CA GLY A 77 1.69 18.54 -9.53
C GLY A 77 2.30 17.35 -8.80
N CYS A 78 1.55 16.74 -7.87
CA CYS A 78 1.99 15.57 -7.09
C CYS A 78 1.62 14.23 -7.76
N ASP A 79 0.80 14.23 -8.80
CA ASP A 79 0.21 13.00 -9.35
C ASP A 79 1.26 12.11 -10.02
N ARG A 80 2.22 12.73 -10.73
CA ARG A 80 3.35 12.02 -11.31
C ARG A 80 4.16 11.28 -10.25
N TRP A 81 4.42 11.94 -9.11
CA TRP A 81 5.15 11.32 -8.01
C TRP A 81 4.35 10.21 -7.35
N LEU A 82 3.04 10.41 -7.15
CA LEU A 82 2.15 9.40 -6.59
C LEU A 82 2.10 8.14 -7.47
N SER A 83 2.02 8.31 -8.79
CA SER A 83 2.07 7.22 -9.77
C SER A 83 3.42 6.49 -9.73
N ASN A 84 4.54 7.20 -9.74
CA ASN A 84 5.88 6.60 -9.64
C ASN A 84 6.06 5.80 -8.34
N LEU A 85 5.55 6.32 -7.22
CA LEU A 85 5.60 5.62 -5.94
C LEU A 85 4.73 4.36 -5.94
N ALA A 86 3.54 4.41 -6.55
CA ALA A 86 2.70 3.22 -6.71
C ALA A 86 3.38 2.16 -7.59
N GLN A 87 4.04 2.54 -8.67
CA GLN A 87 4.85 1.63 -9.50
C GLN A 87 6.00 1.02 -8.70
N ALA A 88 6.68 1.80 -7.84
CA ALA A 88 7.71 1.26 -6.97
C ALA A 88 7.14 0.21 -5.99
N ALA A 89 5.91 0.39 -5.52
CA ALA A 89 5.26 -0.58 -4.65
C ALA A 89 4.91 -1.91 -5.32
N GLU A 90 4.77 -1.95 -6.65
CA GLU A 90 4.58 -3.18 -7.42
C GLU A 90 5.79 -4.14 -7.32
N TRP A 91 6.94 -3.66 -6.83
CA TRP A 91 8.13 -4.49 -6.61
C TRP A 91 8.11 -5.27 -5.29
N PHE A 92 7.27 -4.89 -4.32
CA PHE A 92 7.21 -5.58 -3.03
C PHE A 92 6.88 -7.08 -3.12
N PRO A 93 5.98 -7.56 -4.01
CA PRO A 93 5.73 -8.99 -4.17
C PRO A 93 6.96 -9.73 -4.70
N MET A 94 7.73 -9.12 -5.60
CA MET A 94 8.99 -9.69 -6.09
C MET A 94 10.04 -9.77 -4.99
N LEU A 95 10.14 -8.74 -4.13
CA LEU A 95 10.98 -8.79 -2.93
C LEU A 95 10.54 -9.92 -1.98
N GLY A 96 9.23 -10.08 -1.76
CA GLY A 96 8.69 -11.18 -0.96
C GLY A 96 9.04 -12.56 -1.53
N LEU A 97 8.95 -12.73 -2.85
CA LEU A 97 9.34 -13.96 -3.55
C LEU A 97 10.83 -14.26 -3.35
N ILE A 98 11.71 -13.25 -3.46
CA ILE A 98 13.14 -13.41 -3.17
C ILE A 98 13.35 -13.88 -1.73
N GLY A 99 12.67 -13.26 -0.76
CA GLY A 99 12.73 -13.69 0.65
C GLY A 99 12.27 -15.13 0.85
N THR A 100 11.23 -15.55 0.13
CA THR A 100 10.75 -16.94 0.18
C THR A 100 11.77 -17.92 -0.40
N VAL A 101 12.36 -17.61 -1.55
CA VAL A 101 13.41 -18.44 -2.16
C VAL A 101 14.62 -18.54 -1.24
N ALA A 102 15.07 -17.42 -0.66
CA ALA A 102 16.18 -17.39 0.28
C ALA A 102 15.91 -18.26 1.51
N GLY A 103 14.74 -18.10 2.15
CA GLY A 103 14.37 -18.89 3.33
C GLY A 103 14.20 -20.38 3.04
N ILE A 104 13.69 -20.75 1.87
CA ILE A 104 13.62 -22.15 1.43
C ILE A 104 15.01 -22.73 1.22
N LEU A 105 15.91 -22.01 0.53
CA LEU A 105 17.29 -22.46 0.31
C LEU A 105 18.04 -22.63 1.64
N GLU A 106 17.85 -21.72 2.59
CA GLU A 106 18.40 -21.83 3.94
C GLU A 106 17.85 -23.05 4.69
N ALA A 107 16.54 -23.27 4.64
CA ALA A 107 15.91 -24.44 5.24
C ALA A 107 16.50 -25.75 4.69
N PHE A 108 16.69 -25.85 3.37
CA PHE A 108 17.33 -27.00 2.74
C PHE A 108 18.81 -27.14 3.10
N ALA A 109 19.57 -26.04 3.16
CA ALA A 109 20.98 -26.07 3.50
C ALA A 109 21.22 -26.55 4.93
N VAL A 110 20.38 -26.13 5.88
CA VAL A 110 20.55 -26.43 7.31
C VAL A 110 19.89 -27.77 7.70
N HIS A 111 18.70 -28.06 7.18
CA HIS A 111 17.88 -29.20 7.63
C HIS A 111 17.74 -30.31 6.59
N GLY A 112 18.18 -30.10 5.34
CA GLY A 112 18.00 -31.05 4.25
C GLY A 112 18.75 -32.38 4.45
N ALA A 113 19.83 -32.37 5.22
CA ALA A 113 20.57 -33.59 5.56
C ALA A 113 19.80 -34.56 6.48
N ALA A 114 18.75 -34.09 7.15
CA ALA A 114 17.93 -34.90 8.06
C ALA A 114 16.91 -35.81 7.36
N GLY A 115 16.92 -35.87 6.02
CA GLY A 115 16.05 -36.76 5.23
C GLY A 115 14.60 -36.32 5.09
N SER A 116 14.08 -35.49 6.00
CA SER A 116 12.78 -34.84 5.87
C SER A 116 12.79 -33.44 6.50
N ILE A 117 12.27 -32.44 5.76
CA ILE A 117 12.10 -31.09 6.28
C ILE A 117 10.67 -30.94 6.79
N GLN A 118 10.52 -30.56 8.05
CA GLN A 118 9.20 -30.29 8.61
C GLN A 118 8.63 -28.98 8.03
N PRO A 119 7.32 -28.92 7.70
CA PRO A 119 6.70 -27.74 7.11
C PRO A 119 6.90 -26.45 7.91
N TYR A 120 6.97 -26.55 9.24
CA TYR A 120 7.21 -25.43 10.13
C TYR A 120 8.53 -24.70 9.84
N VAL A 121 9.57 -25.39 9.38
CA VAL A 121 10.89 -24.80 9.07
C VAL A 121 10.82 -23.84 7.88
N ILE A 122 9.89 -24.06 6.95
CA ILE A 122 9.72 -23.25 5.73
C ILE A 122 8.67 -22.15 5.94
N ALA A 123 7.84 -22.25 7.00
CA ALA A 123 6.78 -21.27 7.27
C ALA A 123 7.28 -19.81 7.36
N PRO A 124 8.46 -19.48 7.93
CA PRO A 124 9.01 -18.13 7.89
C PRO A 124 9.36 -17.64 6.47
N ALA A 125 9.69 -18.52 5.53
CA ALA A 125 9.93 -18.09 4.16
C ALA A 125 8.64 -17.50 3.53
N ILE A 126 7.49 -18.06 3.89
CA ILE A 126 6.16 -17.63 3.39
C ILE A 126 5.77 -16.26 3.96
N THR A 127 6.24 -15.90 5.16
CA THR A 127 5.94 -14.60 5.76
C THR A 127 6.51 -13.44 4.95
N ALA A 128 7.67 -13.60 4.31
CA ALA A 128 8.23 -12.62 3.39
C ALA A 128 7.31 -12.34 2.20
N THR A 129 6.73 -13.38 1.59
CA THR A 129 5.74 -13.22 0.51
C THR A 129 4.49 -12.51 1.01
N GLY A 130 3.97 -12.91 2.18
CA GLY A 130 2.80 -12.26 2.79
C GLY A 130 3.01 -10.77 3.02
N ALA A 131 4.18 -10.39 3.55
CA ALA A 131 4.57 -8.99 3.72
C ALA A 131 4.63 -8.23 2.39
N GLY A 132 5.22 -8.85 1.35
CA GLY A 132 5.34 -8.25 0.02
C GLY A 132 3.99 -7.96 -0.62
N LEU A 133 3.08 -8.93 -0.57
CA LEU A 133 1.71 -8.78 -1.08
C LEU A 133 0.92 -7.73 -0.30
N PHE A 134 1.01 -7.75 1.03
CA PHE A 134 0.32 -6.78 1.86
C PHE A 134 0.82 -5.35 1.57
N MET A 135 2.14 -5.15 1.47
CA MET A 135 2.71 -3.83 1.19
C MET A 135 2.38 -3.32 -0.20
N ALA A 136 2.39 -4.19 -1.22
CA ALA A 136 1.95 -3.81 -2.56
C ALA A 136 0.49 -3.37 -2.58
N LEU A 137 -0.39 -4.15 -1.95
CA LEU A 137 -1.83 -3.87 -1.89
C LEU A 137 -2.10 -2.49 -1.28
N ILE A 138 -1.56 -2.22 -0.08
CA ILE A 138 -1.88 -0.97 0.62
C ILE A 138 -1.28 0.26 -0.07
N ASN A 139 -0.12 0.14 -0.72
CA ASN A 139 0.57 1.25 -1.38
C ASN A 139 0.00 1.59 -2.76
N ILE A 140 -0.86 0.74 -3.33
CA ILE A 140 -1.61 1.09 -4.55
C ILE A 140 -2.80 2.01 -4.21
N LEU A 141 -3.41 1.85 -3.03
CA LEU A 141 -4.66 2.54 -2.65
C LEU A 141 -4.60 4.08 -2.72
N PRO A 142 -3.54 4.77 -2.27
CA PRO A 142 -3.52 6.23 -2.28
C PRO A 142 -3.72 6.83 -3.67
N THR A 143 -3.17 6.21 -4.72
CA THR A 143 -3.33 6.64 -6.12
C THR A 143 -4.78 6.52 -6.57
N TRP A 144 -5.42 5.38 -6.31
CA TRP A 144 -6.83 5.16 -6.64
C TRP A 144 -7.74 6.15 -5.91
N ILE A 145 -7.44 6.44 -4.65
CA ILE A 145 -8.19 7.40 -3.85
C ILE A 145 -8.07 8.82 -4.42
N VAL A 146 -6.92 9.22 -4.96
CA VAL A 146 -6.81 10.54 -5.62
C VAL A 146 -7.67 10.59 -6.88
N LEU A 147 -7.55 9.58 -7.75
CA LEU A 147 -8.29 9.54 -9.01
C LEU A 147 -9.81 9.53 -8.76
N LEU A 148 -10.30 8.54 -8.01
CA LEU A 148 -11.72 8.40 -7.70
C LEU A 148 -12.24 9.54 -6.81
N GLY A 149 -11.43 9.97 -5.83
CA GLY A 149 -11.81 11.01 -4.89
C GLY A 149 -12.06 12.34 -5.56
N ARG A 150 -11.23 12.73 -6.54
CA ARG A 150 -11.45 13.97 -7.32
C ARG A 150 -12.73 13.91 -8.12
N ASP A 151 -12.96 12.81 -8.84
CA ASP A 151 -14.17 12.63 -9.65
C ASP A 151 -15.44 12.71 -8.79
N MET A 152 -15.44 12.04 -7.64
CA MET A 152 -16.54 12.11 -6.68
C MET A 152 -16.75 13.53 -6.12
N ILE A 153 -15.66 14.24 -5.80
CA ILE A 153 -15.76 15.62 -5.30
C ILE A 153 -16.34 16.55 -6.39
N MET A 154 -15.91 16.42 -7.64
CA MET A 154 -16.43 17.22 -8.76
C MET A 154 -17.91 16.94 -9.01
N LEU A 155 -18.30 15.67 -9.02
CA LEU A 155 -19.69 15.25 -9.15
C LEU A 155 -20.58 15.83 -8.04
N LEU A 156 -20.12 15.78 -6.79
CA LEU A 156 -20.83 16.37 -5.64
C LEU A 156 -20.83 17.92 -5.66
N ALA A 157 -19.83 18.54 -6.29
CA ALA A 157 -19.78 19.98 -6.52
C ALA A 157 -20.77 20.43 -7.61
N GLY A 158 -21.27 19.51 -8.44
CA GLY A 158 -22.14 19.80 -9.58
C GLY A 158 -21.38 20.32 -10.79
N ALA A 159 -20.07 20.03 -10.88
CA ALA A 159 -19.31 20.22 -12.10
C ALA A 159 -19.60 19.04 -13.03
N GLU A 160 -19.84 19.29 -14.32
CA GLU A 160 -19.95 18.21 -15.29
C GLU A 160 -18.61 17.47 -15.40
N PRO A 161 -18.60 16.13 -15.42
CA PRO A 161 -17.37 15.37 -15.58
C PRO A 161 -16.72 15.74 -16.93
N GLN A 162 -15.50 16.25 -16.87
CA GLN A 162 -14.75 16.59 -18.07
C GLN A 162 -14.37 15.29 -18.80
N PRO A 163 -14.77 15.11 -20.08
CA PRO A 163 -14.52 13.86 -20.79
C PRO A 163 -13.02 13.58 -20.89
N PRO A 164 -12.59 12.31 -20.75
CA PRO A 164 -11.17 11.95 -20.81
C PRO A 164 -10.63 12.25 -22.21
N GLY A 165 -9.79 13.28 -22.34
CA GLY A 165 -9.12 13.65 -23.60
C GLY A 165 -9.01 15.14 -23.89
N GLU A 166 -9.73 16.00 -23.17
CA GLU A 166 -9.67 17.46 -23.36
C GLU A 166 -8.80 18.13 -22.27
N ALA A 167 -7.50 17.83 -22.28
CA ALA A 167 -6.51 18.68 -21.65
C ALA A 167 -5.92 19.60 -22.73
N THR A 168 -6.29 20.88 -22.72
CA THR A 168 -5.58 21.95 -23.45
C THR A 168 -4.30 22.31 -22.74
#